data_AF-A0A961MG89-F1
#
_entry.id   AF-A0A961MG89-F1
#
_cell.length_a   1.000
_cell.length_b   1.000
_cell.length_c   1.000
_cell.angle_alpha   90.00
_cell.angle_beta   90.00
_cell.angle_gamma   90.00
#
_symmetry.space_group_name_H-M   'P 1'
#
loop_
_entity.id
_entity.type
_entity.pdbx_description
1 polymer ?
#
loop_
_entity_poly.entity_id
_entity_poly.type
_entity_poly.pdbx_seq_one_letter_code
_entity_poly.pdbx_strand_id
1 'polypeptide(L)'
;GQARGIALLAPAQAGLSVGEYAPNAVKKAVVGVGHADKGQIAHMVRFQLPGVDLAGPDAADALAVAICHAHHLQSAGRMAAALKGKVA
;
A
#
# COMPACT_ATOMS: atom_id res chain seq x y z
N GLY A 1 -0.23 13.74 -16.40
CA GLY A 1 -1.19 13.40 -15.31
C GLY A 1 -2.41 12.60 -15.76
N GLN A 2 -2.64 12.41 -17.06
CA GLN A 2 -3.85 11.74 -17.59
C GLN A 2 -3.96 10.27 -17.16
N ALA A 3 -2.86 9.50 -17.22
CA ALA A 3 -2.83 8.09 -16.81
C ALA A 3 -3.23 7.87 -15.35
N ARG A 4 -2.72 8.71 -14.43
CA ARG A 4 -3.12 8.68 -13.00
C ARG A 4 -4.60 9.00 -12.84
N GLY A 5 -5.13 9.98 -13.57
CA GLY A 5 -6.54 10.33 -13.53
C GLY A 5 -7.45 9.14 -13.86
N ILE A 6 -7.14 8.40 -14.93
CA ILE A 6 -7.88 7.19 -15.31
C ILE A 6 -7.73 6.09 -14.25
N ALA A 7 -6.50 5.88 -13.74
CA ALA A 7 -6.22 4.86 -12.72
C ALA A 7 -6.98 5.09 -11.40
N LEU A 8 -7.34 6.33 -11.07
CA LEU A 8 -8.16 6.67 -9.90
C LEU A 8 -9.67 6.65 -10.23
N LEU A 9 -10.05 7.05 -11.44
CA LEU A 9 -11.45 7.11 -11.86
C LEU A 9 -12.09 5.72 -11.96
N ALA A 10 -11.41 4.75 -12.57
CA ALA A 10 -11.94 3.41 -12.77
C ALA A 10 -12.40 2.71 -11.48
N PRO A 11 -11.58 2.61 -10.40
CA PRO A 11 -12.04 2.03 -9.13
C PRO A 11 -13.12 2.87 -8.45
N ALA A 12 -13.07 4.21 -8.59
CA ALA A 12 -14.11 5.08 -8.02
C ALA A 12 -15.48 4.86 -8.69
N GLN A 13 -15.52 4.70 -10.01
CA GLN A 13 -16.75 4.36 -10.75
C GLN A 13 -17.29 2.97 -10.38
N ALA A 14 -16.43 2.04 -9.98
CA ALA A 14 -16.80 0.74 -9.45
C ALA A 14 -17.24 0.77 -7.96
N GLY A 15 -17.26 1.95 -7.32
CA GLY A 15 -17.64 2.09 -5.91
C GLY A 15 -16.57 1.62 -4.92
N LEU A 16 -15.32 1.43 -5.36
CA LEU A 16 -14.21 1.03 -4.50
C LEU A 16 -13.58 2.25 -3.81
N SER A 17 -13.16 2.07 -2.56
CA SER A 17 -12.41 3.10 -1.83
C SER A 17 -11.03 3.32 -2.44
N VAL A 18 -10.74 4.55 -2.83
CA VAL A 18 -9.43 4.93 -3.38
C VAL A 18 -8.59 5.55 -2.26
N GLY A 19 -7.39 4.98 -2.03
CA GLY A 19 -6.42 5.50 -1.06
C GLY A 19 -5.22 6.13 -1.75
N GLU A 20 -4.78 7.28 -1.27
CA GLU A 20 -3.55 7.94 -1.73
C GLU A 20 -2.49 7.95 -0.62
N TYR A 21 -1.25 7.63 -1.00
CA TYR A 21 -0.14 7.51 -0.06
C TYR A 21 1.07 8.30 -0.54
N ALA A 22 1.69 9.05 0.38
CA ALA A 22 2.96 9.69 0.11
C ALA A 22 4.07 8.64 -0.10
N PRO A 23 5.06 8.88 -0.98
CA PRO A 23 6.14 7.92 -1.24
C PRO A 23 6.88 7.47 0.03
N ASN A 24 7.12 8.39 0.96
CA ASN A 24 7.76 8.07 2.25
C ASN A 24 6.89 7.18 3.14
N ALA A 25 5.56 7.30 3.05
CA ALA A 25 4.63 6.43 3.78
C ALA A 25 4.68 5.01 3.23
N VAL A 26 4.74 4.85 1.90
CA VAL A 26 4.92 3.55 1.23
C VAL A 26 6.23 2.90 1.67
N LYS A 27 7.35 3.63 1.58
CA LYS A 27 8.67 3.16 2.02
C LYS A 27 8.67 2.72 3.49
N LYS A 28 8.09 3.55 4.36
CA LYS A 28 7.97 3.22 5.79
C LYS A 28 7.09 2.00 6.04
N ALA A 29 6.00 1.83 5.30
CA ALA A 29 5.10 0.69 5.45
C ALA A 29 5.72 -0.64 5.00
N VAL A 30 6.57 -0.61 3.97
CA VAL A 30 7.17 -1.82 3.37
C VAL A 30 8.51 -2.17 4.02
N VAL A 31 9.38 -1.18 4.24
CA VAL A 31 10.77 -1.38 4.69
C VAL A 31 10.96 -0.96 6.15
N GLY A 32 10.01 -0.25 6.75
CA GLY A 32 10.10 0.27 8.13
C GLY A 32 10.73 1.66 8.24
N VAL A 33 11.47 2.11 7.21
CA VAL A 33 12.12 3.44 7.16
C VAL A 33 11.68 4.24 5.94
N GLY A 34 11.49 5.55 6.10
CA GLY A 34 11.00 6.43 5.02
C GLY A 34 12.02 6.71 3.92
N HIS A 35 13.32 6.48 4.16
CA HIS A 35 14.42 6.79 3.23
C HIS A 35 14.93 5.56 2.47
N ALA A 36 14.16 4.47 2.43
CA ALA A 36 14.56 3.26 1.72
C ALA A 36 14.85 3.51 0.23
N ASP A 37 15.88 2.82 -0.28
CA ASP A 37 16.21 2.80 -1.70
C ASP A 37 15.31 1.82 -2.48
N LYS A 38 15.34 1.89 -3.82
CA LYS A 38 14.48 1.07 -4.69
C LYS A 38 14.80 -0.44 -4.59
N GLY A 39 16.06 -0.80 -4.36
CA GLY A 39 16.48 -2.19 -4.19
C GLY A 39 15.94 -2.80 -2.90
N GLN A 40 15.97 -2.02 -1.81
CA GLN A 40 15.39 -2.41 -0.52
C GLN A 40 13.88 -2.65 -0.62
N ILE A 41 13.15 -1.80 -1.34
CA ILE A 41 11.71 -1.99 -1.55
C ILE A 41 11.46 -3.30 -2.29
N ALA A 42 12.13 -3.54 -3.43
CA ALA A 42 11.94 -4.75 -4.22
C ALA A 42 12.28 -6.03 -3.43
N HIS A 43 13.37 -6.00 -2.66
CA HIS A 43 13.73 -7.10 -1.78
C HIS A 43 12.65 -7.35 -0.72
N MET A 44 12.16 -6.30 -0.07
CA MET A 44 11.14 -6.44 0.97
C MET A 44 9.78 -6.89 0.43
N VAL A 45 9.43 -6.49 -0.79
CA VAL A 45 8.23 -7.01 -1.47
C VAL A 45 8.34 -8.51 -1.69
N ARG A 46 9.49 -9.02 -2.18
CA ARG A 46 9.72 -10.46 -2.36
C ARG A 46 9.71 -11.22 -1.04
N PHE A 47 10.21 -10.62 0.03
CA PHE A 47 10.19 -11.21 1.36
C PHE A 47 8.76 -11.32 1.92
N GLN A 48 7.92 -10.28 1.71
CA GLN A 48 6.54 -10.25 2.18
C GLN A 48 5.59 -11.11 1.33
N LEU A 49 5.92 -11.32 0.05
CA LEU A 49 5.13 -12.11 -0.90
C LEU A 49 5.99 -13.25 -1.48
N PRO A 50 6.18 -14.35 -0.74
CA PRO A 50 6.97 -15.49 -1.23
C PRO A 50 6.40 -16.04 -2.54
N GLY A 51 7.26 -16.22 -3.54
CA GLY A 51 6.85 -16.73 -4.86
C GLY A 51 6.34 -15.68 -5.85
N VAL A 52 6.38 -14.39 -5.50
CA VAL A 52 6.04 -13.32 -6.46
C VAL A 52 7.12 -13.20 -7.53
N ASP A 53 6.71 -13.22 -8.80
CA ASP A 53 7.55 -12.84 -9.91
C ASP A 53 7.38 -11.35 -10.21
N LEU A 54 8.46 -10.59 -10.09
CA LEU A 54 8.45 -9.15 -10.33
C LEU A 54 8.83 -8.90 -11.79
N ALA A 55 7.82 -8.64 -12.62
CA ALA A 55 7.97 -8.36 -14.05
C ALA A 55 8.62 -6.99 -14.37
N GLY A 56 9.35 -6.38 -13.43
CA GLY A 56 10.03 -5.10 -13.59
C GLY A 56 9.94 -4.19 -12.35
N PRO A 57 10.58 -3.00 -12.41
CA PRO A 57 10.60 -2.05 -11.31
C PRO A 57 9.21 -1.49 -10.98
N ASP A 58 8.38 -1.23 -12.00
CA ASP A 58 7.03 -0.67 -11.81
C ASP A 58 6.10 -1.67 -11.10
N ALA A 59 6.30 -2.98 -11.31
CA ALA A 59 5.55 -4.02 -10.61
C ALA A 59 5.89 -4.05 -9.11
N ALA A 60 7.16 -3.85 -8.76
CA ALA A 60 7.59 -3.76 -7.37
C ALA A 60 6.96 -2.54 -6.67
N ASP A 61 6.96 -1.38 -7.34
CA ASP A 61 6.36 -0.15 -6.81
C ASP A 61 4.84 -0.29 -6.65
N ALA A 62 4.14 -0.91 -7.59
CA ALA A 62 2.70 -1.18 -7.48
C ALA A 62 2.38 -2.10 -6.29
N LEU A 63 3.13 -3.17 -6.10
CA LEU A 63 2.98 -4.08 -4.96
C LEU A 63 3.31 -3.39 -3.63
N ALA A 64 4.32 -2.53 -3.60
CA ALA A 64 4.66 -1.74 -2.42
C ALA A 64 3.50 -0.82 -2.00
N VAL A 65 2.84 -0.15 -2.97
CA VAL A 65 1.63 0.66 -2.71
C VAL A 65 0.49 -0.21 -2.19
N ALA A 66 0.29 -1.40 -2.75
CA ALA A 66 -0.76 -2.33 -2.30
C ALA A 66 -0.52 -2.81 -0.86
N ILE A 67 0.71 -3.19 -0.50
CA ILE A 67 1.09 -3.54 0.87
C ILE A 67 0.84 -2.36 1.82
N CYS A 68 1.24 -1.15 1.42
CA CYS A 68 0.99 0.06 2.19
C CYS A 68 -0.51 0.26 2.45
N HIS A 69 -1.35 0.12 1.41
CA HIS A 69 -2.80 0.23 1.52
C HIS A 69 -3.38 -0.81 2.49
N ALA A 70 -2.95 -2.07 2.38
CA ALA A 70 -3.39 -3.15 3.26
C ALA A 70 -3.04 -2.89 4.73
N HIS A 71 -1.82 -2.39 5.01
CA HIS A 71 -1.40 -2.02 6.37
C HIS A 71 -2.24 -0.86 6.94
N HIS A 72 -2.58 0.14 6.12
CA HIS A 72 -3.43 1.25 6.54
C HIS A 72 -4.87 0.81 6.84
N LEU A 73 -5.46 -0.04 5.98
CA LEU A 73 -6.81 -0.59 6.20
C LEU A 73 -6.87 -1.45 7.46
N GLN A 74 -5.88 -2.31 7.69
CA GLN A 74 -5.81 -3.15 8.89
C GLN A 74 -5.70 -2.30 10.17
N SER A 75 -4.91 -1.23 10.11
CA SER A 75 -4.75 -0.30 11.24
C SER A 75 -6.05 0.44 11.55
N ALA A 76 -6.76 0.92 10.52
CA ALA A 76 -8.06 1.57 10.68
C ALA A 76 -9.12 0.63 11.26
N GLY A 77 -9.18 -0.62 10.78
CA GLY A 77 -10.09 -1.64 11.30
C GLY A 77 -9.84 -1.99 12.76
N ARG A 78 -8.56 -2.12 13.17
CA ARG A 78 -8.17 -2.37 14.56
C ARG A 78 -8.54 -1.21 15.49
N MET A 79 -8.34 0.04 15.05
CA MET A 79 -8.75 1.22 15.82
C MET A 79 -10.27 1.30 15.97
N ALA A 80 -11.02 1.03 14.90
CA ALA A 80 -12.48 1.01 14.94
C ALA A 80 -13.02 -0.07 15.90
N ALA A 81 -12.41 -1.27 15.91
CA ALA A 81 -12.75 -2.33 16.85
C ALA A 81 -12.44 -1.95 18.30
N ALA A 82 -11.27 -1.34 18.55
CA ALA A 82 -10.88 -0.88 19.88
C ALA A 82 -11.78 0.22 20.43
N LEU A 83 -12.26 1.14 19.59
CA LEU A 83 -13.23 2.18 19.97
C LEU A 83 -14.60 1.57 20.32
N LYS A 84 -15.08 0.59 19.56
CA LYS A 84 -16.33 -0.12 19.88
C LYS A 84 -16.26 -0.86 21.21
N GLY A 85 -15.12 -1.48 21.53
CA GLY A 85 -14.92 -2.20 22.80
C GLY A 85 -14.79 -1.32 24.04
N LYS A 86 -14.63 0.00 23.90
CA LYS A 86 -14.62 0.95 25.04
C LYS A 86 -15.98 1.60 25.32
N VAL A 87 -16.96 1.41 24.44
CA VAL A 87 -18.30 2.02 24.51
C VAL A 87 -19.38 0.99 24.88
N ALA A 88 -19.00 -0.28 25.11
CA ALA A 88 -19.83 -1.33 25.68
C ALA A 88 -19.37 -1.65 27.10
#